data_AF-A0A6V8KJS8-F1
#
_entry.id   AF-A0A6V8KJS8-F1
#
_cell.length_a   1.000
_cell.length_b   1.000
_cell.length_c   1.000
_cell.angle_alpha   90.00
_cell.angle_beta   90.00
_cell.angle_gamma   90.00
#
_symmetry.space_group_name_H-M   'P 1'
#
loop_
_entity.id
_entity.type
_entity.pdbx_description
1 polymer ?
#
loop_
_entity_poly.entity_id
_entity_poly.type
_entity_poly.pdbx_seq_one_letter_code
_entity_poly.pdbx_strand_id
1 'polypeptide(L)'
;MVSTPAAPAPQAATAPPPGPTKPLPTPRRQLTVLGRPTVTAPDGTSLRIRRTDSLQILAHLALIQDAINVDPYNEHLYQRAIGLHGRLNNPDGIRTTLRTLNDRLRQLQAGVSERTRRLAAEQLAEIERGEANAP
;
A
#
# COMPACT_ATOMS: atom_id res chain seq x y z
N MET A 1 54.05 -34.75 -54.50
CA MET A 1 54.79 -33.75 -53.72
C MET A 1 53.81 -33.11 -52.74
N VAL A 2 54.22 -33.06 -51.47
CA VAL A 2 53.48 -32.58 -50.29
C VAL A 2 53.12 -31.10 -50.41
N SER A 3 51.92 -30.70 -50.00
CA SER A 3 51.64 -29.39 -49.37
C SER A 3 50.28 -29.39 -48.66
N THR A 4 50.36 -29.56 -47.34
CA THR A 4 49.59 -28.94 -46.23
C THR A 4 48.09 -28.67 -46.39
N PRO A 5 47.22 -29.30 -45.56
CA PRO A 5 45.86 -28.82 -45.39
C PRO A 5 45.81 -27.64 -44.39
N ALA A 6 45.16 -26.56 -44.82
CA ALA A 6 44.84 -25.38 -44.03
C ALA A 6 43.75 -25.70 -42.99
N ALA A 7 43.87 -25.05 -41.83
CA ALA A 7 42.99 -25.20 -40.67
C ALA A 7 41.50 -24.91 -40.97
N PRO A 8 40.55 -25.69 -40.42
CA PRO A 8 39.15 -25.30 -40.42
C PRO A 8 38.85 -24.29 -39.30
N ALA A 9 38.10 -23.24 -39.64
CA ALA A 9 37.61 -22.21 -38.73
C ALA A 9 36.70 -22.81 -37.62
N PRO A 10 36.63 -22.19 -36.43
CA PRO A 10 35.77 -22.68 -35.36
C PRO A 10 34.30 -22.53 -35.73
N GLN A 11 33.58 -23.66 -35.76
CA GLN A 11 32.13 -23.68 -35.87
C GLN A 11 31.54 -22.90 -34.69
N ALA A 12 30.73 -21.89 -35.01
CA ALA A 12 29.95 -21.14 -34.04
C ALA A 12 29.11 -22.11 -33.21
N ALA A 13 29.45 -22.25 -31.93
CA ALA A 13 28.67 -22.98 -30.95
C ALA A 13 27.26 -22.36 -30.92
N THR A 14 26.31 -23.05 -31.53
CA THR A 14 24.90 -22.68 -31.50
C THR A 14 24.44 -22.93 -30.06
N ALA A 15 24.19 -21.85 -29.31
CA ALA A 15 23.70 -21.93 -27.94
C ALA A 15 22.37 -22.71 -27.90
N PRO A 16 22.16 -23.61 -26.92
CA PRO A 16 20.88 -24.30 -26.79
C PRO A 16 19.76 -23.28 -26.44
N PRO A 17 18.50 -23.53 -26.86
CA PRO A 17 17.39 -22.65 -26.53
C PRO A 17 17.19 -22.60 -25.01
N PRO A 18 16.80 -21.44 -24.43
CA PRO A 18 16.52 -21.36 -23.00
C PRO A 18 15.30 -22.23 -22.67
N GLY A 19 15.55 -23.36 -22.01
CA GLY A 19 14.50 -24.15 -21.37
C GLY A 19 13.77 -23.33 -20.30
N PRO A 20 12.54 -23.69 -19.92
CA PRO A 20 11.79 -22.96 -18.91
C PRO A 20 12.57 -22.93 -17.59
N THR A 21 13.06 -21.76 -17.22
CA THR A 21 13.68 -21.50 -15.92
C THR A 21 12.67 -21.85 -14.82
N LYS A 22 12.93 -22.95 -14.12
CA LYS A 22 12.22 -23.32 -12.89
C LYS A 22 12.33 -22.13 -11.92
N PRO A 23 11.23 -21.50 -11.48
CA PRO A 23 11.33 -20.35 -10.59
C PRO A 23 12.00 -20.78 -9.29
N LEU A 24 13.02 -20.00 -8.90
CA LEU A 24 13.77 -20.16 -7.68
C LEU A 24 12.80 -20.18 -6.48
N PRO A 25 12.91 -21.12 -5.52
CA PRO A 25 12.03 -21.16 -4.37
C PRO A 25 12.25 -19.89 -3.54
N THR A 26 11.32 -18.96 -3.66
CA THR A 26 11.29 -17.76 -2.83
C THR A 26 11.06 -18.21 -1.39
N PRO A 27 11.87 -17.77 -0.41
CA PRO A 27 11.69 -18.18 0.97
C PRO A 27 10.34 -17.66 1.48
N ARG A 28 9.33 -18.52 1.49
CA ARG A 28 8.04 -18.27 2.14
C ARG A 28 8.26 -18.33 3.64
N ARG A 29 8.50 -17.18 4.26
CA ARG A 29 8.52 -17.04 5.72
C ARG A 29 7.10 -17.25 6.23
N GLN A 30 6.82 -18.43 6.78
CA GLN A 30 5.57 -18.69 7.50
C GLN A 30 5.71 -18.15 8.92
N LEU A 31 4.90 -17.16 9.26
CA LEU A 31 4.77 -16.63 10.61
C LEU A 31 3.52 -17.23 11.24
N THR A 32 3.70 -18.24 12.07
CA THR A 32 2.62 -18.81 12.89
C THR A 32 2.50 -17.97 14.16
N VAL A 33 1.59 -17.00 14.16
CA VAL A 33 1.31 -16.17 15.34
C VAL A 33 0.24 -16.84 16.20
N LEU A 34 0.65 -17.39 17.34
CA LEU A 34 -0.22 -17.96 18.37
C LEU A 34 -0.89 -16.83 19.17
N GLY A 35 -1.85 -16.13 18.56
CA GLY A 35 -2.61 -15.07 19.23
C GLY A 35 -3.33 -14.13 18.26
N ARG A 36 -4.30 -13.38 18.78
CA ARG A 36 -5.00 -12.31 18.04
C ARG A 36 -4.03 -11.12 17.92
N PRO A 37 -3.43 -10.83 16.76
CA PRO A 37 -2.40 -9.82 16.70
C PRO A 37 -3.07 -8.44 16.66
N THR A 38 -2.63 -7.57 17.55
CA THR A 38 -3.02 -6.15 17.59
C THR A 38 -1.79 -5.34 17.23
N VAL A 39 -1.85 -4.50 16.20
CA VAL A 39 -0.77 -3.55 15.89
C VAL A 39 -1.15 -2.20 16.42
N THR A 40 -0.29 -1.61 17.23
CA THR A 40 -0.40 -0.22 17.67
C THR A 40 0.52 0.62 16.80
N ALA A 41 -0.05 1.51 16.00
CA ALA A 41 0.72 2.47 15.22
C ALA A 41 1.31 3.57 16.16
N PRO A 42 2.35 4.30 15.73
CA PRO A 42 3.00 5.33 16.57
C PRO A 42 2.07 6.47 17.01
N ASP A 43 0.94 6.62 16.32
CA ASP A 43 -0.14 7.56 16.61
C ASP A 43 -1.13 7.04 17.68
N GLY A 44 -0.87 5.86 18.28
CA GLY A 44 -1.72 5.22 19.29
C GLY A 44 -2.84 4.36 18.72
N THR A 45 -3.01 4.30 17.39
CA THR A 45 -4.08 3.53 16.76
C THR A 45 -3.83 2.03 16.95
N SER A 46 -4.68 1.33 17.69
CA SER A 46 -4.60 -0.13 17.89
C SER A 46 -5.57 -0.87 16.97
N LEU A 47 -5.06 -1.66 16.03
CA LEU A 47 -5.85 -2.37 15.02
C LEU A 47 -5.79 -3.88 15.22
N ARG A 48 -6.97 -4.49 15.27
CA ARG A 48 -7.19 -5.92 15.44
C ARG A 48 -7.01 -6.62 14.09
N ILE A 49 -5.94 -7.39 13.92
CA ILE A 49 -5.58 -7.99 12.63
C ILE A 49 -6.46 -9.20 12.34
N ARG A 50 -7.20 -9.16 11.24
CA ARG A 50 -7.66 -10.38 10.52
C ARG A 50 -6.91 -10.45 9.20
N ARG A 51 -6.02 -11.46 9.07
CA ARG A 51 -5.33 -11.97 7.86
C ARG A 51 -4.93 -10.93 6.79
N THR A 52 -3.62 -10.71 6.60
CA THR A 52 -2.91 -10.18 5.41
C THR A 52 -3.37 -8.83 4.84
N ASP A 53 -4.65 -8.65 4.56
CA ASP A 53 -5.24 -7.46 3.94
C ASP A 53 -5.10 -6.23 4.86
N SER A 54 -5.27 -6.41 6.18
CA SER A 54 -5.04 -5.31 7.14
C SER A 54 -3.59 -4.80 7.11
N LEU A 55 -2.62 -5.70 6.96
CA LEU A 55 -1.20 -5.33 6.86
C LEU A 55 -0.89 -4.62 5.55
N GLN A 56 -1.49 -5.05 4.44
CA GLN A 56 -1.35 -4.34 3.17
C GLN A 56 -1.97 -2.94 3.23
N ILE A 57 -3.14 -2.80 3.85
CA ILE A 57 -3.79 -1.49 4.01
C ILE A 57 -2.91 -0.55 4.86
N LEU A 58 -2.30 -1.05 5.93
CA LEU A 58 -1.36 -0.28 6.76
C LEU A 58 -0.09 0.13 6.00
N ALA A 59 0.48 -0.79 5.22
CA ALA A 59 1.65 -0.48 4.39
C ALA A 59 1.32 0.60 3.34
N HIS A 60 0.16 0.51 2.68
CA HIS A 60 -0.30 1.55 1.75
C HIS A 60 -0.54 2.89 2.45
N LEU A 61 -1.09 2.87 3.67
CA LEU A 61 -1.30 4.08 4.46
C LEU A 61 0.03 4.76 4.79
N ALA A 62 1.06 4.01 5.18
CA ALA A 62 2.39 4.54 5.43
C ALA A 62 3.00 5.19 4.17
N LEU A 63 2.91 4.52 3.02
CA LEU A 63 3.38 5.10 1.75
C LEU A 63 2.64 6.39 1.37
N ILE A 64 1.34 6.49 1.66
CA ILE A 64 0.58 7.71 1.46
C ILE A 64 1.01 8.81 2.42
N GLN A 65 1.31 8.48 3.68
CA GLN A 65 1.84 9.45 4.65
C GLN A 65 3.19 10.00 4.20
N ASP A 66 4.08 9.16 3.66
CA ASP A 66 5.34 9.61 3.08
C ASP A 66 5.11 10.53 1.88
N ALA A 67 4.17 10.18 0.98
CA ALA A 67 3.81 11.05 -0.13
C ALA A 67 3.22 12.39 0.34
N ILE A 68 2.44 12.41 1.43
CA ILE A 68 1.90 13.63 2.04
C ILE A 68 3.00 14.52 2.65
N ASN A 69 4.12 13.93 3.07
CA ASN A 69 5.28 14.70 3.53
C ASN A 69 6.00 15.38 2.36
N VAL A 70 5.98 14.77 1.17
CA VAL A 70 6.54 15.34 -0.06
C VAL A 70 5.62 16.41 -0.65
N ASP A 71 4.31 16.13 -0.72
CA ASP A 71 3.30 17.03 -1.29
C ASP A 71 2.13 17.24 -0.29
N PRO A 72 2.27 18.21 0.62
CA PRO A 72 1.35 18.38 1.74
C PRO A 72 -0.01 18.96 1.38
N TYR A 73 -0.15 19.56 0.20
CA TYR A 73 -1.38 20.23 -0.23
C TYR A 73 -2.20 19.39 -1.23
N ASN A 74 -1.70 18.22 -1.62
CA ASN A 74 -2.34 17.35 -2.59
C ASN A 74 -3.48 16.55 -1.98
N GLU A 75 -4.68 17.07 -2.22
CA GLU A 75 -5.94 16.54 -1.69
C GLU A 75 -6.21 15.08 -2.09
N HIS A 76 -5.73 14.61 -3.23
CA HIS A 76 -5.93 13.21 -3.64
C HIS A 76 -5.23 12.21 -2.72
N LEU A 77 -4.09 12.58 -2.12
CA LEU A 77 -3.41 11.72 -1.14
C LEU A 77 -4.25 11.56 0.13
N TYR A 78 -4.87 12.66 0.58
CA TYR A 78 -5.78 12.65 1.72
C TYR A 78 -7.06 11.87 1.45
N GLN A 79 -7.65 12.00 0.26
CA GLN A 79 -8.81 11.19 -0.15
C GLN A 79 -8.49 9.69 -0.09
N ARG A 80 -7.30 9.27 -0.55
CA ARG A 80 -6.86 7.87 -0.44
C ARG A 80 -6.68 7.45 1.01
N ALA A 81 -6.03 8.27 1.84
CA ALA A 81 -5.87 7.98 3.27
C ALA A 81 -7.23 7.82 3.98
N ILE A 82 -8.20 8.71 3.71
CA ILE A 82 -9.57 8.62 4.22
C ILE A 82 -10.22 7.27 3.85
N GLY A 83 -10.12 6.87 2.58
CA GLY A 83 -10.66 5.57 2.14
C GLY A 83 -9.99 4.37 2.83
N LEU A 84 -8.67 4.42 3.06
CA LEU A 84 -7.97 3.36 3.78
C LEU A 84 -8.37 3.32 5.26
N HIS A 85 -8.53 4.47 5.92
CA HIS A 85 -9.03 4.52 7.30
C HIS A 85 -10.46 3.98 7.42
N GLY A 86 -11.31 4.23 6.42
CA GLY A 86 -12.63 3.62 6.31
C GLY A 86 -12.59 2.09 6.29
N ARG A 87 -11.74 1.51 5.44
CA ARG A 87 -11.53 0.05 5.36
C ARG A 87 -10.94 -0.55 6.63
N LEU A 88 -10.24 0.23 7.44
CA LEU A 88 -9.74 -0.16 8.76
C LEU A 88 -10.78 0.02 9.88
N ASN A 89 -11.99 0.49 9.56
CA ASN A 89 -13.01 0.89 10.53
C ASN A 89 -12.46 1.86 11.59
N ASN A 90 -11.63 2.82 11.14
CA ASN A 90 -10.95 3.80 11.98
C ASN A 90 -11.52 5.21 11.75
N PRO A 91 -12.61 5.59 12.44
CA PRO A 91 -13.25 6.90 12.26
C PRO A 91 -12.36 8.06 12.73
N ASP A 92 -11.53 7.86 13.74
CA ASP A 92 -10.63 8.91 14.26
C ASP A 92 -9.50 9.21 13.28
N GLY A 93 -9.02 8.21 12.55
CA GLY A 93 -8.10 8.38 11.44
C GLY A 93 -8.67 9.26 10.33
N ILE A 94 -9.96 9.06 9.98
CA ILE A 94 -10.66 9.90 8.99
C ILE A 94 -10.75 11.36 9.48
N ARG A 95 -11.21 11.57 10.72
CA ARG A 95 -11.36 12.91 11.32
C ARG A 95 -10.04 13.65 11.40
N THR A 96 -8.98 12.96 11.84
CA THR A 96 -7.64 13.52 11.96
C THR A 96 -7.09 13.90 10.59
N THR A 97 -7.21 13.01 9.61
CA THR A 97 -6.76 13.25 8.23
C THR A 97 -7.46 14.46 7.61
N LEU A 98 -8.79 14.57 7.77
CA LEU A 98 -9.57 15.70 7.26
C LEU A 98 -9.18 17.02 7.93
N ARG A 99 -8.98 17.01 9.25
CA ARG A 99 -8.52 18.19 10.01
C ARG A 99 -7.14 18.66 9.52
N THR A 100 -6.19 17.75 9.39
CA THR A 100 -4.83 18.06 8.91
C THR A 100 -4.86 18.66 7.50
N LEU A 101 -5.67 18.10 6.59
CA LEU A 101 -5.85 18.67 5.25
C LEU A 101 -6.41 20.09 5.33
N ASN A 102 -7.48 20.28 6.10
CA ASN A 102 -8.13 21.58 6.24
C ASN A 102 -7.16 22.64 6.78
N ASP A 103 -6.39 22.31 7.81
CA ASP A 103 -5.41 23.23 8.40
C ASP A 103 -4.33 23.63 7.39
N ARG A 104 -3.84 22.67 6.58
CA ARG A 104 -2.88 22.95 5.50
C ARG A 104 -3.48 23.82 4.41
N LEU A 105 -4.67 23.50 3.91
CA LEU A 105 -5.31 24.30 2.85
C LEU A 105 -5.64 25.72 3.32
N ARG A 106 -6.00 25.90 4.60
CA ARG A 106 -6.21 27.24 5.16
C ARG A 106 -4.96 28.11 5.15
N GLN A 107 -3.75 27.53 5.21
CA GLN A 107 -2.51 28.29 5.04
C GLN A 107 -2.41 28.92 3.64
N LEU A 108 -3.04 28.30 2.64
CA LEU A 108 -3.14 28.79 1.27
C LEU A 108 -4.43 29.60 1.03
N GLN A 109 -5.19 29.91 2.08
CA GLN A 109 -6.53 30.53 1.99
C GLN A 109 -7.51 29.72 1.12
N ALA A 110 -7.28 28.42 1.01
CA ALA A 110 -8.14 27.47 0.33
C ALA A 110 -8.99 26.67 1.34
N GLY A 111 -10.11 26.13 0.88
CA GLY A 111 -10.96 25.21 1.64
C GLY A 111 -10.87 23.79 1.09
N VAL A 112 -11.22 22.81 1.93
CA VAL A 112 -11.36 21.41 1.50
C VAL A 112 -12.47 21.29 0.46
N SER A 113 -12.21 20.58 -0.64
CA SER A 113 -13.19 20.39 -1.70
C SER A 113 -14.44 19.68 -1.18
N GLU A 114 -15.58 19.97 -1.82
CA GLU A 114 -16.85 19.30 -1.52
C GLU A 114 -16.74 17.78 -1.69
N ARG A 115 -15.98 17.34 -2.69
CA ARG A 115 -15.72 15.91 -2.95
C ARG A 115 -15.08 15.23 -1.74
N THR A 116 -14.03 15.81 -1.17
CA THR A 116 -13.33 15.22 -0.02
C THR A 116 -14.19 15.26 1.24
N ARG A 117 -14.94 16.35 1.46
CA ARG A 117 -15.88 16.45 2.58
C ARG A 117 -16.96 15.37 2.51
N ARG A 118 -17.54 15.18 1.32
CA ARG A 118 -18.54 14.13 1.07
C ARG A 118 -17.95 12.72 1.27
N LEU A 119 -16.77 12.45 0.74
CA LEU A 119 -16.10 11.16 0.92
C LEU A 119 -15.88 10.84 2.40
N ALA A 120 -15.39 11.80 3.18
CA ALA A 120 -15.18 11.61 4.62
C ALA A 120 -16.50 11.33 5.36
N ALA A 121 -17.56 12.08 5.04
CA ALA A 121 -18.89 11.88 5.62
C ALA A 121 -19.46 10.50 5.27
N GLU A 122 -19.33 10.06 4.02
CA GLU A 122 -19.79 8.75 3.57
C GLU A 122 -19.08 7.61 4.32
N GLN A 123 -17.75 7.70 4.48
CA GLN A 123 -16.97 6.69 5.20
C GLN A 123 -17.32 6.65 6.70
N LEU A 124 -17.51 7.81 7.34
CA LEU A 124 -17.94 7.86 8.75
C LEU A 124 -19.33 7.24 8.93
N ALA A 125 -20.28 7.58 8.06
CA ALA A 125 -21.62 7.01 8.10
C ALA A 125 -21.64 5.50 7.78
N GLU A 126 -20.69 5.00 6.99
CA GLU A 126 -20.54 3.56 6.73
C GLU A 126 -20.03 2.82 7.96
N ILE A 127 -19.04 3.37 8.67
CA ILE A 127 -18.53 2.83 9.93
C ILE A 127 -19.65 2.77 10.99
N GLU A 128 -20.38 3.87 11.18
CA GLU A 128 -21.47 3.95 12.16
C GLU A 128 -22.59 2.94 11.86
N ARG A 129 -22.94 2.75 10.58
CA ARG A 129 -23.88 1.70 10.15
C ARG A 129 -23.36 0.29 10.40
N GLY A 130 -22.05 0.07 10.21
CA GLY A 130 -21.38 -1.20 10.51
C GLY A 130 -21.41 -1.53 12.00
N GLU A 131 -21.21 -0.55 12.86
CA GLU A 131 -21.31 -0.70 14.32
C GLU A 131 -22.75 -0.97 14.77
N ALA A 132 -23.73 -0.25 14.22
CA ALA A 132 -25.15 -0.44 14.56
C ALA A 132 -25.72 -1.82 14.16
N ASN A 133 -25.07 -2.51 13.22
CA ASN A 133 -25.48 -3.83 12.73
C ASN A 133 -24.63 -4.98 13.32
N ALA A 134 -23.77 -4.69 14.31
CA ALA A 134 -23.03 -5.72 15.04
C ALA A 134 -23.92 -6.34 16.15
N PRO A 135 -24.14 -7.67 16.17
CA PRO A 135 -25.03 -8.35 17.13
C PRO A 135 -24.45 -8.48 18.54
#